data_AF-A0A3D5NF24-F1
#
_entry.id   AF-A0A3D5NF24-F1
#
_cell.length_a   1.000
_cell.length_b   1.000
_cell.length_c   1.000
_cell.angle_alpha   90.00
_cell.angle_beta   90.00
_cell.angle_gamma   90.00
#
_symmetry.space_group_name_H-M   'P 1'
#
loop_
_entity.id
_entity.type
_entity.pdbx_description
1 polymer ?
#
loop_
_entity_poly.entity_id
_entity_poly.type
_entity_poly.pdbx_seq_one_letter_code
_entity_poly.pdbx_strand_id
1 'polypeptide(L)'
;RPTAMMFRNLAAMDVEEALRGTPLDGVVLMVGCDKTTPALLMGAASVDIPAIVVTGGPMLNGKWRGQDIGSGTSLWQLSEDRKA
;
A
#
# COMPACT_ATOMS: atom_id res chain seq x y z
N ARG A 1 9.78 -4.97 -16.68
CA ARG A 1 8.30 -4.98 -16.61
C ARG A 1 7.85 -3.74 -15.85
N PRO A 2 6.76 -3.06 -16.26
CA PRO A 2 6.18 -1.98 -15.45
C PRO A 2 5.78 -2.51 -14.07
N THR A 3 5.81 -1.64 -13.05
CA THR A 3 5.52 -2.00 -11.65
C THR A 3 4.69 -0.91 -10.98
N ALA A 4 3.98 -1.25 -9.89
CA ALA A 4 3.22 -0.28 -9.12
C ALA A 4 4.08 0.87 -8.56
N MET A 5 5.40 0.65 -8.41
CA MET A 5 6.32 1.69 -7.93
C MET A 5 6.33 2.92 -8.84
N MET A 6 6.15 2.74 -10.16
CA MET A 6 6.12 3.83 -11.13
C MET A 6 5.01 4.86 -10.81
N PHE A 7 3.89 4.40 -10.25
CA PHE A 7 2.72 5.25 -9.98
C PHE A 7 2.68 5.81 -8.55
N ARG A 8 3.65 5.46 -7.69
CA ARG A 8 3.70 6.02 -6.32
C ARG A 8 3.78 7.55 -6.34
N ASN A 9 4.62 8.11 -7.22
CA ASN A 9 4.77 9.56 -7.33
C ASN A 9 3.53 10.22 -7.92
N LEU A 10 2.89 9.56 -8.89
CA LEU A 10 1.62 10.03 -9.45
C LEU A 10 0.55 10.14 -8.36
N ALA A 11 0.39 9.09 -7.55
CA ALA A 11 -0.55 9.10 -6.44
C ALA A 11 -0.20 10.14 -5.36
N ALA A 12 1.09 10.38 -5.10
CA ALA A 12 1.50 11.43 -4.16
C ALA A 12 1.12 12.83 -4.64
N MET A 13 1.31 13.14 -5.93
CA MET A 13 0.91 14.42 -6.52
C MET A 13 -0.62 14.59 -6.49
N ASP A 14 -1.36 13.52 -6.79
CA ASP A 14 -2.84 13.54 -6.72
C ASP A 14 -3.34 13.83 -5.29
N VAL A 15 -2.74 13.18 -4.28
CA VAL A 15 -3.08 13.43 -2.86
C VAL A 15 -2.72 14.87 -2.44
N GLU A 16 -1.55 15.37 -2.82
CA GLU A 16 -1.13 16.74 -2.50
C GLU A 16 -2.15 17.77 -3.02
N GLU A 17 -2.52 17.67 -4.30
CA GLU A 17 -3.44 18.63 -4.91
C GLU A 17 -4.87 18.46 -4.41
N ALA A 18 -5.31 17.22 -4.14
CA ALA A 18 -6.63 16.97 -3.55
C ALA A 18 -6.76 17.60 -2.16
N LEU A 19 -5.71 17.54 -1.33
CA LEU A 19 -5.70 18.12 0.01
C LEU A 19 -5.56 19.65 -0.04
N ARG A 20 -4.66 20.19 -0.87
CA ARG A 20 -4.44 21.63 -0.99
C ARG A 20 -5.64 22.36 -1.64
N GLY A 21 -6.31 21.70 -2.58
CA GLY A 21 -7.41 22.26 -3.37
C GLY A 21 -8.78 22.18 -2.69
N THR A 22 -8.88 21.54 -1.52
CA THR A 22 -10.15 21.40 -0.78
C THR A 22 -10.06 22.05 0.60
N PRO A 23 -11.19 22.53 1.17
CA PRO A 23 -11.19 23.16 2.48
C PRO A 23 -11.19 22.11 3.59
N LEU A 24 -10.09 21.34 3.70
CA LEU A 24 -9.87 20.33 4.74
C LEU A 24 -8.89 20.86 5.79
N ASP A 25 -9.27 20.81 7.07
CA ASP A 25 -8.40 21.20 8.19
C ASP A 25 -7.51 20.05 8.69
N GLY A 26 -7.71 18.84 8.17
CA GLY A 26 -6.95 17.63 8.52
C GLY A 26 -7.40 16.42 7.71
N VAL A 27 -6.62 15.33 7.77
CA VAL A 27 -6.84 14.13 6.94
C VAL A 27 -6.59 12.81 7.68
N VAL A 28 -7.42 11.81 7.40
CA VAL A 28 -7.18 10.41 7.76
C VAL A 28 -6.73 9.66 6.52
N LEU A 29 -5.50 9.14 6.55
CA LEU A 29 -4.86 8.43 5.43
C LEU A 29 -5.12 6.93 5.54
N MET A 30 -6.07 6.42 4.75
CA MET A 30 -6.41 5.00 4.67
C MET A 30 -5.42 4.26 3.77
N VAL A 31 -4.57 3.42 4.34
CA VAL A 31 -3.45 2.78 3.62
C VAL A 31 -3.45 1.26 3.79
N GLY A 32 -2.76 0.55 2.92
CA GLY A 32 -2.62 -0.91 3.04
C GLY A 32 -1.58 -1.50 2.10
N CYS A 33 -1.91 -1.61 0.80
CA CYS A 33 -1.02 -2.17 -0.21
C CYS A 33 0.27 -1.34 -0.35
N ASP A 34 1.39 -1.97 -0.74
CA ASP A 34 2.76 -1.47 -0.63
C ASP A 34 2.97 0.04 -0.88
N LYS A 35 2.36 0.56 -1.95
CA LYS A 35 2.64 1.92 -2.45
C LYS A 35 1.68 2.97 -1.90
N THR A 36 0.57 2.55 -1.31
CA THR A 36 -0.43 3.48 -0.75
C THR A 36 0.12 4.24 0.45
N THR A 37 0.78 3.54 1.40
CA THR A 37 1.37 4.15 2.59
C THR A 37 2.35 5.28 2.26
N PRO A 38 3.42 5.06 1.46
CA PRO A 38 4.33 6.14 1.13
C PRO A 38 3.71 7.21 0.23
N ALA A 39 2.79 6.85 -0.70
CA ALA A 39 2.19 7.85 -1.58
C ALA A 39 1.33 8.86 -0.81
N LEU A 40 0.44 8.38 0.07
CA LEU A 40 -0.44 9.25 0.86
C LEU A 40 0.36 10.07 1.89
N LEU A 41 1.37 9.46 2.53
CA LEU A 41 2.25 10.19 3.43
C LEU A 41 3.04 11.30 2.72
N MET A 42 3.56 11.04 1.53
CA MET A 42 4.28 12.04 0.73
C MET A 42 3.35 13.22 0.39
N GLY A 43 2.15 12.94 -0.14
CA GLY A 43 1.20 14.00 -0.51
C GLY A 43 0.73 14.83 0.69
N ALA A 44 0.38 14.18 1.80
CA ALA A 44 -0.02 14.88 3.02
C ALA A 44 1.12 15.71 3.64
N ALA A 45 2.35 15.18 3.64
CA ALA A 45 3.51 15.90 4.15
C ALA A 45 3.85 17.16 3.33
N SER A 46 3.58 17.18 2.01
CA SER A 46 3.75 18.37 1.17
C SER A 46 2.74 19.49 1.47
N VAL A 47 1.59 19.16 2.06
CA VAL A 47 0.52 20.13 2.40
C VAL A 47 0.64 20.61 3.85
N ASP A 48 1.23 19.80 4.73
CA ASP A 48 1.53 20.12 6.14
C ASP A 48 0.28 20.47 6.98
N ILE A 49 -0.81 19.72 6.77
CA ILE A 49 -2.01 19.75 7.62
C ILE A 49 -2.02 18.56 8.59
N PRO A 50 -2.71 18.63 9.74
CA PRO A 50 -2.86 17.51 10.66
C PRO A 50 -3.29 16.21 9.96
N ALA A 51 -2.44 15.19 10.00
CA ALA A 51 -2.64 13.92 9.31
C ALA A 51 -2.44 12.72 10.25
N ILE A 52 -3.28 11.70 10.11
CA ILE A 52 -3.15 10.42 10.83
C ILE A 52 -3.34 9.24 9.89
N VAL A 53 -2.55 8.19 10.06
CA VAL A 53 -2.60 6.98 9.23
C VAL A 53 -3.48 5.91 9.87
N VAL A 54 -4.33 5.27 9.06
CA VAL A 54 -5.08 4.06 9.44
C VAL A 54 -4.70 2.94 8.47
N THR A 55 -4.10 1.88 8.99
CA THR A 55 -3.71 0.72 8.18
C THR A 55 -4.89 -0.25 8.03
N GLY A 56 -5.03 -0.86 6.85
CA GLY A 56 -6.05 -1.89 6.61
C GLY A 56 -5.77 -3.21 7.35
N GLY A 57 -4.51 -3.47 7.72
CA GLY A 57 -4.08 -4.69 8.40
C GLY A 57 -3.73 -5.84 7.43
N PRO A 58 -3.03 -6.88 7.94
CA PRO A 58 -2.67 -8.05 7.15
C PRO A 58 -3.88 -8.97 6.94
N MET A 59 -3.77 -9.83 5.91
CA MET A 59 -4.69 -10.95 5.74
C MET A 59 -4.48 -12.01 6.84
N LEU A 60 -5.51 -12.82 7.09
CA LEU A 60 -5.39 -14.03 7.89
C LEU A 60 -4.49 -15.07 7.19
N ASN A 61 -4.01 -16.05 7.96
CA ASN A 61 -3.18 -17.13 7.41
C ASN A 61 -3.93 -17.96 6.36
N GLY A 62 -3.29 -18.17 5.20
CA GLY A 62 -3.78 -19.11 4.19
C GLY A 62 -3.46 -20.56 4.59
N LYS A 63 -4.30 -21.50 4.18
CA LYS A 63 -4.11 -22.94 4.46
C LYS A 63 -4.05 -23.74 3.16
N TRP A 64 -3.04 -24.59 3.02
CA TRP A 64 -2.91 -25.53 1.92
C TRP A 64 -2.43 -26.89 2.42
N ARG A 65 -3.19 -27.97 2.15
CA ARG A 65 -2.88 -29.34 2.60
C ARG A 65 -2.59 -29.45 4.11
N GLY A 66 -3.35 -28.72 4.92
CA GLY A 66 -3.19 -28.69 6.38
C GLY A 66 -2.01 -27.86 6.89
N GLN A 67 -1.23 -27.23 6.02
CA GLN A 67 -0.10 -26.35 6.38
C GLN A 67 -0.45 -24.88 6.18
N ASP A 68 0.21 -24.00 6.94
CA ASP A 68 0.15 -22.55 6.74
C ASP A 68 0.94 -22.13 5.50
N ILE A 69 0.35 -21.22 4.70
CA ILE A 69 1.00 -20.63 3.53
C ILE A 69 1.00 -19.09 3.62
N GLY A 70 2.11 -18.49 3.19
CA GLY A 70 2.31 -17.04 3.19
C GLY A 70 2.03 -16.43 1.82
N SER A 71 1.32 -15.29 1.82
CA SER A 71 1.14 -14.48 0.60
C SER A 71 2.50 -13.99 0.10
N GLY A 72 2.81 -14.22 -1.18
CA GLY A 72 4.12 -13.93 -1.77
C GLY A 72 5.14 -15.06 -1.60
N THR A 73 5.49 -15.44 -0.36
CA THR A 73 6.54 -16.46 -0.11
C THR A 73 6.19 -17.81 -0.72
N SER A 74 4.97 -18.29 -0.51
CA SER A 74 4.56 -19.63 -0.99
C SER A 74 4.41 -19.70 -2.50
N LEU A 75 4.21 -18.56 -3.19
CA LEU A 75 4.19 -18.54 -4.66
C LEU A 75 5.54 -18.98 -5.23
N TRP A 76 6.64 -18.47 -4.67
CA TRP A 76 7.98 -18.82 -5.14
C TRP A 76 8.32 -20.28 -4.85
N GLN A 77 8.08 -20.72 -3.61
CA GLN A 77 8.30 -22.12 -3.19
C GLN A 77 7.57 -23.10 -4.09
N LEU A 78 6.25 -22.94 -4.24
CA LEU A 78 5.44 -23.83 -5.06
C LEU A 78 5.79 -23.76 -6.55
N SER A 79 6.25 -22.60 -7.03
CA SER A 79 6.68 -22.46 -8.42
C SER A 79 7.97 -23.20 -8.71
N GLU A 80 8.90 -23.27 -7.75
CA GLU A 80 10.14 -24.03 -7.87
C GLU A 80 9.88 -25.53 -7.69
N ASP A 81 9.07 -25.92 -6.70
CA ASP A 81 8.66 -27.31 -6.48
C ASP A 81 7.99 -27.93 -7.71
N ARG A 82 7.23 -27.12 -8.47
CA ARG A 82 6.56 -27.56 -9.70
C ARG A 82 7.52 -27.73 -10.89
N LYS A 83 8.64 -27.01 -10.90
CA LYS A 83 9.64 -27.09 -11.98
C LYS A 83 10.62 -28.26 -11.79
N ALA A 84 10.77 -28.73 -10.55
CA ALA A 84 11.54 -29.94 -10.21
C ALA A 84 10.80 -31.21 -10.65
#